data_AF-A0A959K7E4-F1
#
_entry.id   AF-A0A959K7E4-F1
#
_cell.length_a   1.000
_cell.length_b   1.000
_cell.length_c   1.000
_cell.angle_alpha   90.00
_cell.angle_beta   90.00
_cell.angle_gamma   90.00
#
_symmetry.space_group_name_H-M   'P 1'
#
loop_
_entity.id
_entity.type
_entity.pdbx_description
1 polymer ?
#
loop_
_entity_poly.entity_id
_entity_poly.type
_entity_poly.pdbx_seq_one_letter_code
_entity_poly.pdbx_strand_id
1 'polypeptide(L)'
;MEITRNGAMVIPEGLSLSNYFTKPMVHLKDTDTGNIIVIGDRVLIKPTTPAEKTEGGLYLPQGMHKTEELRTGYVIKVGPGYPIPVPPDDEPWKEHNDEVRYVPLQPKQGDLAVYIQKNVFNIRFNGEDYVIAPHGAILMVVREED
;
A
#
# COMPACT_ATOMS: atom_id res chain seq x y z
N MET A 1 14.01 2.41 -17.69
CA MET A 1 14.75 1.52 -16.77
C MET A 1 15.30 0.39 -17.61
N GLU A 2 16.62 0.31 -17.79
CA GLU A 2 17.24 -0.73 -18.60
C GLU A 2 18.05 -1.67 -17.72
N ILE A 3 17.84 -2.97 -17.92
CA ILE A 3 18.65 -4.02 -17.31
C ILE A 3 19.61 -4.49 -18.40
N THR A 4 20.92 -4.39 -18.15
CA THR A 4 21.93 -4.89 -19.08
C THR A 4 21.82 -6.41 -19.24
N ARG A 5 22.41 -6.95 -20.31
CA ARG A 5 22.48 -8.41 -20.55
C ARG A 5 23.08 -9.22 -19.40
N ASN A 6 23.81 -8.58 -18.48
CA ASN A 6 24.44 -9.21 -17.33
C ASN A 6 23.65 -9.01 -16.02
N GLY A 7 22.42 -8.49 -16.10
CA GLY A 7 21.58 -8.25 -14.93
C GLY A 7 21.93 -7.00 -14.13
N ALA A 8 22.95 -6.23 -14.53
CA ALA A 8 23.30 -4.97 -13.89
C ALA A 8 22.29 -3.88 -14.28
N MET A 9 21.79 -3.15 -13.28
CA MET A 9 20.87 -2.03 -13.44
C MET A 9 21.62 -0.81 -13.97
N VAL A 10 21.18 -0.25 -15.10
CA VAL A 10 21.72 1.02 -15.63
C VAL A 10 20.93 2.18 -15.06
N ILE A 11 21.62 3.11 -14.41
CA ILE A 11 21.03 4.31 -13.82
C ILE A 11 21.20 5.46 -14.82
N PRO A 12 20.12 6.18 -15.19
CA PRO A 12 20.22 7.37 -16.03
C PRO A 12 21.12 8.43 -15.38
N GLU A 13 21.91 9.14 -16.20
CA GLU A 13 22.79 10.21 -15.70
C GLU A 13 22.01 11.26 -14.91
N GLY A 14 22.53 11.63 -13.73
CA GLY A 14 21.89 12.61 -12.83
C GLY A 14 21.03 12.02 -11.71
N LEU A 15 20.84 10.69 -11.64
CA LEU A 15 20.11 10.04 -10.54
C LEU A 15 21.05 9.32 -9.57
N SER A 16 20.92 9.60 -8.27
CA SER A 16 21.75 8.99 -7.21
C SER A 16 21.34 7.54 -6.93
N LEU A 17 22.34 6.65 -6.76
CA LEU A 17 22.17 5.28 -6.24
C LEU A 17 21.35 5.25 -4.95
N SER A 18 21.53 6.24 -4.06
CA SER A 18 20.78 6.31 -2.80
C SER A 18 19.27 6.28 -3.02
N ASN A 19 18.76 6.90 -4.08
CA ASN A 19 17.32 6.99 -4.37
C ASN A 19 16.72 5.64 -4.80
N TYR A 20 17.54 4.73 -5.32
CA TYR A 20 17.13 3.37 -5.70
C TYR A 20 17.27 2.36 -4.56
N PHE A 21 18.09 2.66 -3.55
CA PHE A 21 18.36 1.76 -2.42
C PHE A 21 17.74 2.21 -1.08
N THR A 22 17.11 3.39 -0.99
CA THR A 22 16.58 3.91 0.30
C THR A 22 15.20 3.43 0.70
N LYS A 23 14.46 2.71 -0.15
CA LYS A 23 13.23 2.03 0.26
C LYS A 23 13.38 0.52 0.08
N PRO A 24 13.13 -0.31 1.11
CA PRO A 24 13.13 -1.75 0.94
C PRO A 24 12.02 -2.12 -0.05
N MET A 25 12.41 -2.49 -1.26
CA MET A 25 11.51 -2.96 -2.31
C MET A 25 11.57 -4.48 -2.34
N VAL A 26 10.55 -5.11 -1.74
CA VAL A 26 10.41 -6.57 -1.78
C VAL A 26 9.98 -6.97 -3.19
N HIS A 27 10.73 -7.87 -3.81
CA HIS A 27 10.40 -8.46 -5.10
C HIS A 27 9.87 -9.88 -4.87
N LEU A 28 8.59 -10.10 -5.13
CA LEU A 28 8.00 -11.45 -5.12
C LEU A 28 7.87 -11.93 -6.58
N LYS A 29 8.37 -13.14 -6.87
CA LYS A 29 8.20 -13.81 -8.17
C LYS A 29 7.02 -14.78 -8.09
N ASP A 30 6.32 -14.95 -9.21
CA ASP A 30 5.33 -16.01 -9.43
C ASP A 30 4.21 -16.07 -8.37
N THR A 31 3.76 -14.90 -7.89
CA THR A 31 2.71 -14.80 -6.86
C THR A 31 1.45 -14.18 -7.47
N ASP A 32 0.35 -14.93 -7.50
CA ASP A 32 -0.96 -14.39 -7.88
C ASP A 32 -1.47 -13.45 -6.78
N THR A 33 -1.95 -12.27 -7.14
CA THR A 33 -2.64 -11.33 -6.25
C THR A 33 -3.76 -12.01 -5.46
N GLY A 34 -4.43 -13.00 -6.06
CA GLY A 34 -5.45 -13.84 -5.42
C GLY A 34 -4.98 -14.53 -4.14
N ASN A 35 -3.69 -14.88 -4.04
CA ASN A 35 -3.12 -15.60 -2.89
C ASN A 35 -2.55 -14.69 -1.80
N ILE A 36 -2.54 -13.37 -2.01
CA ILE A 36 -1.99 -12.42 -1.04
C ILE A 36 -2.94 -12.27 0.17
N ILE A 37 -2.43 -12.48 1.38
CA ILE A 37 -3.19 -12.19 2.62
C ILE A 37 -2.58 -10.94 3.25
N VAL A 38 -3.42 -9.92 3.45
CA VAL A 38 -3.01 -8.68 4.12
C VAL A 38 -3.27 -8.82 5.62
N ILE A 39 -2.26 -8.47 6.44
CA ILE A 39 -2.28 -8.74 7.88
C ILE A 39 -2.61 -7.49 8.68
N GLY A 40 -3.50 -7.63 9.65
CA GLY A 40 -3.90 -6.60 10.61
C GLY A 40 -4.65 -5.45 9.95
N ASP A 41 -4.27 -4.23 10.29
CA ASP A 41 -4.88 -2.99 9.81
C ASP A 41 -4.29 -2.46 8.50
N ARG A 42 -3.62 -3.32 7.73
CA ARG A 42 -2.95 -2.93 6.49
C ARG A 42 -3.90 -3.03 5.30
N VAL A 43 -3.57 -2.27 4.25
CA VAL A 43 -4.28 -2.24 2.98
C VAL A 43 -3.26 -2.31 1.86
N LEU A 44 -3.48 -3.23 0.92
CA LEU A 44 -2.71 -3.34 -0.31
C LEU A 44 -3.35 -2.45 -1.37
N ILE A 45 -2.59 -1.52 -1.90
CA ILE A 45 -3.04 -0.51 -2.86
C ILE A 45 -2.18 -0.61 -4.12
N LYS A 46 -2.80 -0.57 -5.30
CA LYS A 46 -2.13 -0.38 -6.59
C LYS A 46 -2.11 1.12 -6.88
N PRO A 47 -0.95 1.80 -6.82
CA PRO A 47 -0.86 3.23 -7.09
C PRO A 47 -1.39 3.57 -8.48
N THR A 48 -2.10 4.69 -8.59
CA THR A 48 -2.33 5.30 -9.89
C THR A 48 -1.04 5.97 -10.37
N THR A 49 -0.91 6.15 -11.69
CA THR A 49 0.18 6.96 -12.23
C THR A 49 0.10 8.38 -11.65
N PRO A 50 1.20 8.93 -11.12
CA PRO A 50 1.24 10.31 -10.66
C PRO A 50 0.74 11.27 -11.75
N ALA A 51 -0.08 12.25 -11.37
CA ALA A 51 -0.32 13.38 -12.25
C ALA A 51 0.96 14.22 -12.34
N GLU A 52 1.76 14.03 -13.40
CA GLU A 52 2.95 14.85 -13.67
C GLU A 52 2.60 16.30 -14.04
N LYS A 53 1.31 16.54 -14.36
CA LYS A 53 0.77 17.80 -14.82
C LYS A 53 -0.39 18.20 -13.91
N THR A 54 -0.29 19.39 -13.32
CA THR A 54 -1.43 20.02 -12.63
C THR A 54 -2.53 20.33 -13.66
N GLU A 55 -3.80 20.44 -13.25
CA GLU A 55 -4.91 20.76 -14.16
C GLU A 55 -4.66 22.03 -15.01
N GLY A 56 -3.86 22.98 -14.49
CA GLY A 56 -3.43 24.19 -15.19
C GLY A 56 -2.25 24.03 -16.16
N GLY A 57 -1.74 22.81 -16.35
CA GLY A 57 -0.66 22.52 -17.29
C GLY A 57 0.75 22.88 -16.83
N LEU A 58 0.91 23.24 -15.55
CA LEU A 58 2.21 23.55 -14.96
C LEU A 58 2.93 22.26 -14.57
N TYR A 59 4.19 22.14 -14.97
CA TYR A 59 5.13 21.15 -14.42
C TYR A 59 5.61 21.63 -13.05
N LEU A 60 5.62 20.74 -12.06
CA LEU A 60 6.17 21.04 -10.75
C LEU A 60 7.71 21.05 -10.84
N PRO A 61 8.38 22.18 -10.53
CA PRO A 61 9.84 22.24 -10.51
C PRO A 61 10.39 21.39 -9.36
N GLN A 62 11.56 20.77 -9.57
CA GLN A 62 12.22 19.98 -8.53
C GLN A 62 12.62 20.89 -7.36
N GLY A 63 12.08 20.64 -6.17
CA GLY A 63 12.42 21.38 -4.94
C GLY A 63 11.28 22.14 -4.25
N MET A 64 10.03 22.06 -4.71
CA MET A 64 8.91 22.61 -3.93
C MET A 64 8.65 21.77 -2.67
N HIS A 65 8.63 22.46 -1.53
CA HIS A 65 8.62 21.90 -0.18
C HIS A 65 7.44 20.96 0.09
N LYS A 66 7.74 19.66 0.19
CA LYS A 66 7.39 18.73 1.30
C LYS A 66 6.05 18.94 2.02
N THR A 67 4.97 19.17 1.29
CA THR A 67 3.67 18.62 1.70
C THR A 67 3.84 17.11 1.73
N GLU A 68 3.31 16.42 2.75
CA GLU A 68 3.34 14.95 2.75
C GLU A 68 2.87 14.46 1.38
N GLU A 69 3.73 13.75 0.66
CA GLU A 69 3.51 13.44 -0.74
C GLU A 69 2.27 12.54 -0.84
N LEU A 70 1.12 13.18 -1.13
CA LEU A 70 -0.15 12.50 -1.27
C LEU A 70 -0.13 11.74 -2.58
N ARG A 71 -0.63 10.51 -2.53
CA ARG A 71 -0.75 9.63 -3.67
C ARG A 71 -2.15 9.06 -3.72
N THR A 72 -2.55 8.64 -4.91
CA THR A 72 -3.80 7.92 -5.13
C THR A 72 -3.52 6.50 -5.61
N GLY A 73 -4.47 5.61 -5.40
CA GLY A 73 -4.35 4.22 -5.81
C GLY A 73 -5.62 3.43 -5.53
N TYR A 74 -5.83 2.35 -6.26
CA TYR A 74 -6.98 1.46 -6.05
C TYR A 74 -6.67 0.43 -4.97
N VAL A 75 -7.61 0.23 -4.05
CA VAL A 75 -7.52 -0.79 -3.01
C VAL A 75 -7.71 -2.17 -3.63
N ILE A 76 -6.68 -3.00 -3.49
CA ILE A 76 -6.65 -4.36 -4.03
C ILE A 76 -7.08 -5.37 -2.98
N LYS A 77 -6.56 -5.23 -1.75
CA LYS A 77 -6.92 -6.08 -0.62
C LYS A 77 -6.87 -5.32 0.69
N VAL A 78 -7.69 -5.75 1.63
CA VAL A 78 -7.87 -5.14 2.95
C VAL A 78 -7.59 -6.21 3.99
N GLY A 79 -6.78 -5.88 4.99
CA GLY A 79 -6.54 -6.76 6.13
C GLY A 79 -7.78 -6.92 7.01
N PRO A 80 -7.78 -7.88 7.94
CA PRO A 80 -8.92 -8.15 8.81
C PRO A 80 -9.25 -6.99 9.77
N GLY A 81 -8.32 -6.05 9.95
CA GLY A 81 -8.45 -4.90 10.83
C GLY A 81 -7.86 -5.15 12.22
N TYR A 82 -8.52 -4.61 13.25
CA TYR A 82 -7.98 -4.61 14.61
C TYR A 82 -8.54 -5.79 15.42
N PRO A 83 -7.70 -6.62 16.05
CA PRO A 83 -8.18 -7.71 16.88
C PRO A 83 -8.90 -7.16 18.12
N ILE A 84 -10.02 -7.78 18.47
CA ILE A 84 -10.77 -7.49 19.69
C ILE A 84 -10.32 -8.51 20.74
N PRO A 85 -9.75 -8.08 21.88
CA PRO A 85 -9.51 -8.96 23.00
C PRO A 85 -10.85 -9.52 23.48
N VAL A 86 -11.00 -10.84 23.43
CA VAL A 86 -12.15 -11.51 24.05
C VAL A 86 -11.83 -11.62 25.54
N PRO A 87 -12.67 -11.07 26.44
CA PRO A 87 -12.51 -11.31 27.86
C PRO A 87 -12.58 -12.82 28.13
N PRO A 88 -11.80 -13.36 29.08
CA PRO A 88 -11.98 -14.74 29.50
C PRO A 88 -13.43 -14.96 29.93
N ASP A 89 -14.07 -16.02 29.43
CA ASP A 89 -15.44 -16.37 29.80
C ASP A 89 -15.42 -16.90 31.26
N ASP A 90 -16.10 -16.21 32.17
CA ASP A 90 -16.20 -16.62 33.59
C ASP A 90 -17.19 -17.78 33.81
N GLU A 91 -17.84 -18.28 32.76
CA GLU A 91 -18.91 -19.28 32.81
C GLU A 91 -18.45 -20.68 32.36
N PRO A 92 -18.32 -21.67 33.28
CA PRO A 92 -17.76 -23.00 32.99
C PRO A 92 -18.53 -23.85 31.98
N TRP A 93 -19.76 -23.45 31.62
CA TRP A 93 -20.63 -24.19 30.70
C TRP A 93 -20.62 -23.63 29.27
N LYS A 94 -19.94 -22.51 29.01
CA LYS A 94 -19.73 -22.03 27.65
C LYS A 94 -18.50 -22.68 27.05
N GLU A 95 -18.64 -23.18 25.82
CA GLU A 95 -17.50 -23.61 25.03
C GLU A 95 -16.56 -22.42 24.87
N HIS A 96 -15.30 -22.59 25.29
CA HIS A 96 -14.27 -21.57 25.07
C HIS A 96 -14.06 -21.46 23.56
N ASN A 97 -14.68 -20.44 22.96
CA ASN A 97 -14.45 -20.15 21.56
C ASN A 97 -13.26 -19.18 21.47
N ASP A 98 -12.06 -19.74 21.27
CA ASP A 98 -10.79 -19.00 21.10
C ASP A 98 -10.69 -18.25 19.76
N GLU A 99 -11.79 -18.14 19.00
CA GLU A 99 -11.83 -17.40 17.73
C GLU A 99 -11.54 -15.90 17.94
N VAL A 100 -10.42 -15.46 17.35
CA VAL A 100 -10.03 -14.05 17.32
C VAL A 100 -11.04 -13.26 16.50
N ARG A 101 -11.74 -12.33 17.15
CA ARG A 101 -12.65 -11.38 16.49
C ARG A 101 -11.89 -10.15 16.04
N TYR A 102 -12.33 -9.54 14.94
CA TYR A 102 -11.72 -8.32 14.41
C TYR A 102 -12.77 -7.22 14.20
N VAL A 103 -12.35 -5.96 14.42
CA VAL A 103 -13.05 -4.79 13.89
C VAL A 103 -12.57 -4.57 12.45
N PRO A 104 -13.45 -4.69 11.44
CA PRO A 104 -13.06 -4.55 10.05
C PRO A 104 -12.66 -3.11 9.71
N LEU A 105 -11.81 -2.95 8.70
CA LEU A 105 -11.41 -1.64 8.19
C LEU A 105 -12.53 -1.01 7.33
N GLN A 106 -12.53 0.32 7.24
CA GLN A 106 -13.48 1.06 6.40
C GLN A 106 -13.24 0.93 4.88
N PRO A 107 -11.98 0.95 4.39
CA PRO A 107 -11.68 0.69 2.98
C PRO A 107 -12.15 -0.70 2.56
N LYS A 108 -12.62 -0.80 1.31
CA LYS A 108 -13.01 -2.04 0.65
C LYS A 108 -12.24 -2.21 -0.64
N GLN A 109 -12.16 -3.46 -1.12
CA GLN A 109 -11.60 -3.73 -2.44
C GLN A 109 -12.35 -2.93 -3.51
N GLY A 110 -11.61 -2.30 -4.42
CA GLY A 110 -12.15 -1.44 -5.48
C GLY A 110 -12.17 0.06 -5.15
N ASP A 111 -12.07 0.44 -3.87
CA ASP A 111 -12.03 1.86 -3.48
C ASP A 111 -10.83 2.59 -4.11
N LEU A 112 -11.02 3.85 -4.50
CA LEU A 112 -9.91 4.76 -4.81
C LEU A 112 -9.46 5.46 -3.52
N ALA A 113 -8.27 5.11 -3.03
CA ALA A 113 -7.70 5.67 -1.80
C ALA A 113 -6.78 6.85 -2.08
N VAL A 114 -6.84 7.87 -1.20
CA VAL A 114 -5.79 8.90 -1.06
C VAL A 114 -4.98 8.58 0.19
N TYR A 115 -3.65 8.52 0.07
CA TYR A 115 -2.76 8.12 1.16
C TYR A 115 -1.43 8.87 1.17
N ILE A 116 -0.76 8.87 2.32
CA ILE A 116 0.54 9.53 2.53
C ILE A 116 1.70 8.59 2.15
N GLN A 117 2.50 8.94 1.14
CA GLN A 117 3.59 8.09 0.62
C GLN A 117 4.74 7.83 1.60
N LYS A 118 4.89 8.67 2.64
CA LYS A 118 5.95 8.56 3.65
C LYS A 118 5.76 7.33 4.55
N ASN A 119 4.52 6.91 4.78
CA ASN A 119 4.16 5.90 5.79
C ASN A 119 3.78 4.55 5.18
N VAL A 120 4.15 4.30 3.92
CA VAL A 120 3.82 3.07 3.20
C VAL A 120 5.07 2.30 2.78
N PHE A 121 4.93 0.99 2.67
CA PHE A 121 5.97 0.10 2.13
C PHE A 121 5.72 -0.13 0.64
N ASN A 122 6.75 0.07 -0.18
CA ASN A 122 6.67 -0.22 -1.62
C ASN A 122 7.03 -1.67 -1.87
N ILE A 123 6.21 -2.39 -2.63
CA ILE A 123 6.49 -3.77 -3.04
C ILE A 123 6.28 -3.89 -4.54
N ARG A 124 7.02 -4.81 -5.16
CA ARG A 124 6.88 -5.13 -6.57
C ARG A 124 6.69 -6.62 -6.73
N PHE A 125 5.65 -7.02 -7.45
CA PHE A 125 5.46 -8.41 -7.82
C PHE A 125 4.84 -8.51 -9.20
N ASN A 126 5.26 -9.52 -9.97
CA ASN A 126 4.90 -9.69 -11.39
C ASN A 126 5.16 -8.46 -12.28
N GLY A 127 6.19 -7.67 -11.95
CA GLY A 127 6.54 -6.46 -12.71
C GLY A 127 5.64 -5.25 -12.45
N GLU A 128 4.67 -5.36 -11.54
CA GLU A 128 3.78 -4.28 -11.15
C GLU A 128 4.12 -3.74 -9.76
N ASP A 129 3.96 -2.42 -9.60
CA ASP A 129 4.19 -1.72 -8.34
C ASP A 129 2.92 -1.68 -7.48
N TYR A 130 3.10 -1.95 -6.19
CA TYR A 130 2.07 -1.87 -5.18
C TYR A 130 2.63 -1.18 -3.93
N VAL A 131 1.73 -0.72 -3.08
CA VAL A 131 2.07 -0.22 -1.76
C VAL A 131 1.24 -0.91 -0.68
N ILE A 132 1.87 -1.19 0.45
CA ILE A 132 1.18 -1.60 1.67
C ILE A 132 1.10 -0.38 2.58
N ALA A 133 -0.12 0.10 2.80
CA ALA A 133 -0.41 1.22 3.67
C ALA A 133 -1.06 0.73 4.98
N PRO A 134 -0.62 1.18 6.16
CA PRO A 134 -1.42 1.03 7.38
C PRO A 134 -2.69 1.87 7.24
N HIS A 135 -3.77 1.47 7.90
CA HIS A 135 -5.07 2.18 7.86
C HIS A 135 -4.91 3.67 8.18
N GLY A 136 -4.09 4.03 9.17
CA GLY A 136 -3.82 5.43 9.54
C GLY A 136 -3.06 6.27 8.49
N ALA A 137 -2.51 5.67 7.43
CA ALA A 137 -1.90 6.39 6.31
C ALA A 137 -2.91 6.71 5.19
N ILE A 138 -4.11 6.13 5.24
CA ILE A 138 -5.20 6.39 4.30
C ILE A 138 -6.03 7.55 4.85
N LEU A 139 -6.16 8.61 4.06
CA LEU A 139 -6.85 9.83 4.46
C LEU A 139 -8.33 9.81 4.06
N MET A 140 -8.61 9.25 2.89
CA MET A 140 -9.96 9.13 2.35
C MET A 140 -10.02 8.02 1.30
N VAL A 141 -11.24 7.51 1.08
CA VAL A 141 -11.57 6.63 -0.02
C VAL A 141 -12.75 7.21 -0.81
N VAL A 142 -12.72 7.07 -2.12
CA VAL A 142 -13.85 7.31 -3.02
C VAL A 142 -14.36 5.97 -3.49
N ARG A 143 -15.67 5.77 -3.37
CA ARG A 143 -16.37 4.55 -3.78
C ARG A 143 -17.46 4.96 -4.75
N GLU A 144 -17.44 4.37 -5.94
CA GLU A 144 -18.60 4.47 -6.84
C GLU A 144 -19.75 3.68 -6.20
N GLU A 145 -20.90 4.32 -6.05
CA GLU A 145 -22.12 3.63 -5.65
C GLU A 145 -22.59 2.77 -6.83
N ASP A 146 -22.92 1.51 -6.56
CA ASP A 146 -23.66 0.65 -7.51
C ASP A 146 -25.09 1.17 -7.72
#